data_AF-A0A7K1FYN0-F1
#
_entry.id   AF-A0A7K1FYN0-F1
#
_cell.length_a   1.000
_cell.length_b   1.000
_cell.length_c   1.000
_cell.angle_alpha   90.00
_cell.angle_beta   90.00
_cell.angle_gamma   90.00
#
_symmetry.space_group_name_H-M   'P 1'
#
loop_
_entity.id
_entity.type
_entity.pdbx_description
1 polymer ?
#
loop_
_entity_poly.entity_id
_entity_poly.type
_entity_poly.pdbx_seq_one_letter_code
_entity_poly.pdbx_strand_id
1 'polypeptide(L)'
;MWIRTKIIFKIRIIGVLLITFISTTCSKKDTINHFLTKPITQEELEKNGFYKYSYTVILDDEDKVDDTIRCLIKYDMYSNVKPEKMENGKICPTQLWNFYSEDSIKKRKNTDYLKNELNNRIITYLFRNDSLFYKDISIEFFDKTQNKMPDLTSRKKIINYYNGIKVSIEPLIKDAKEGEKYATQFLIDNYKTRFFYSDTKSDYEIFTNYLMSSTSYPIKEDWYSGYIYEVYYFD
;
A
#
# COMPACT_ATOMS: atom_id res chain seq x y z
N MET A 1 50.20 -40.58 0.41
CA MET A 1 49.40 -39.89 -0.64
C MET A 1 47.89 -40.07 -0.44
N TRP A 2 47.36 -40.02 0.79
CA TRP A 2 45.92 -40.26 1.09
C TRP A 2 45.26 -39.15 1.91
N ILE A 3 46.06 -38.26 2.52
CA ILE A 3 45.56 -37.21 3.43
C ILE A 3 45.13 -35.96 2.64
N ARG A 4 45.80 -35.63 1.53
CA ARG A 4 45.49 -34.45 0.71
C ARG A 4 44.13 -34.54 0.00
N THR A 5 43.73 -35.75 -0.41
CA THR A 5 42.46 -35.96 -1.14
C THR A 5 41.24 -35.76 -0.24
N LYS A 6 41.31 -36.16 1.04
CA LYS A 6 40.21 -35.96 2.02
C LYS A 6 39.98 -34.48 2.36
N ILE A 7 41.04 -33.68 2.41
CA ILE A 7 40.94 -32.24 2.72
C ILE A 7 40.28 -31.48 1.56
N ILE A 8 40.67 -31.77 0.32
CA ILE A 8 40.08 -31.15 -0.88
C ILE A 8 38.59 -31.51 -1.00
N PHE A 9 38.22 -32.75 -0.66
CA PHE A 9 36.81 -33.18 -0.68
C PHE A 9 35.97 -32.47 0.40
N LYS A 10 36.52 -32.28 1.62
CA LYS A 10 35.85 -31.52 2.69
C LYS A 10 35.66 -30.04 2.35
N ILE A 11 36.65 -29.39 1.73
CA ILE A 11 36.57 -27.97 1.34
C ILE A 11 35.51 -27.75 0.25
N ARG A 12 35.39 -28.68 -0.71
CA ARG A 12 34.34 -28.63 -1.74
C ARG A 12 32.92 -28.79 -1.15
N ILE A 13 32.74 -29.66 -0.16
CA ILE A 13 31.44 -29.86 0.49
C ILE A 13 31.02 -28.62 1.30
N ILE A 14 31.96 -27.98 2.01
CA ILE A 14 31.69 -26.76 2.78
C ILE A 14 31.34 -25.58 1.85
N GLY A 15 32.02 -25.44 0.72
CA GLY A 15 31.71 -24.41 -0.29
C GLY A 15 30.32 -24.57 -0.92
N VAL A 16 29.89 -25.80 -1.20
CA VAL A 16 28.55 -26.09 -1.74
C VAL A 16 27.46 -25.82 -0.68
N LEU A 17 27.71 -26.16 0.59
CA LEU A 17 26.78 -25.88 1.70
C LEU A 17 26.60 -24.37 1.94
N LEU A 18 27.66 -23.58 1.82
CA LEU A 18 27.57 -22.11 1.95
C LEU A 18 26.76 -21.48 0.80
N ILE A 19 26.89 -21.98 -0.43
CA ILE A 19 26.13 -21.47 -1.59
C ILE A 19 24.64 -21.84 -1.47
N THR A 20 24.31 -23.02 -0.93
CA THR A 20 22.91 -23.38 -0.66
C THR A 20 22.29 -22.55 0.47
N PHE A 21 23.06 -22.13 1.48
CA PHE A 21 22.53 -21.32 2.59
C PHE A 21 22.27 -19.85 2.19
N ILE A 22 23.04 -19.30 1.24
CA ILE A 22 22.81 -17.95 0.69
C ILE A 22 21.59 -17.95 -0.27
N SER A 23 21.26 -19.10 -0.85
CA SER A 23 20.14 -19.26 -1.80
C SER A 23 18.79 -19.50 -1.11
N THR A 24 18.75 -19.76 0.20
CA THR A 24 17.52 -19.81 1.00
C THR A 24 17.20 -18.48 1.67
N THR A 25 17.64 -17.35 1.10
CA THR A 25 16.89 -16.12 1.32
C THR A 25 15.50 -16.41 0.79
N CYS A 26 14.61 -16.75 1.72
CA CYS A 26 13.18 -16.77 1.54
C CYS A 26 12.83 -15.35 1.08
N SER A 27 12.98 -15.10 -0.21
CA SER A 27 12.33 -14.01 -0.90
C SER A 27 10.87 -14.35 -0.71
N LYS A 28 10.30 -13.88 0.41
CA LYS A 28 8.86 -13.84 0.61
C LYS A 28 8.36 -13.31 -0.71
N LYS A 29 7.69 -14.19 -1.47
CA LYS A 29 7.03 -13.80 -2.70
C LYS A 29 6.26 -12.55 -2.32
N ASP A 30 6.43 -11.48 -3.10
CA ASP A 30 6.01 -10.13 -2.74
C ASP A 30 4.47 -10.02 -2.69
N THR A 31 3.84 -10.74 -1.77
CA THR A 31 2.40 -11.00 -1.71
C THR A 31 1.67 -9.85 -1.02
N ILE A 32 2.34 -9.17 -0.09
CA ILE A 32 1.82 -7.97 0.59
C ILE A 32 1.68 -6.80 -0.38
N ASN A 33 2.51 -6.82 -1.43
CA ASN A 33 2.66 -5.77 -2.43
C ASN A 33 1.75 -5.90 -3.65
N HIS A 34 0.93 -6.96 -3.68
CA HIS A 34 -0.16 -7.12 -4.64
C HIS A 34 -1.49 -7.05 -3.88
N PHE A 35 -2.35 -8.05 -4.05
CA PHE A 35 -3.65 -8.15 -3.40
C PHE A 35 -3.55 -8.99 -2.12
N LEU A 36 -4.24 -8.57 -1.06
CA LEU A 36 -4.37 -9.37 0.16
C LEU A 36 -5.80 -9.94 0.22
N THR A 37 -5.90 -11.25 0.00
CA THR A 37 -7.10 -12.08 0.22
C THR A 37 -7.43 -12.25 1.71
N LYS A 38 -6.50 -11.89 2.61
CA LYS A 38 -6.67 -12.05 4.05
C LYS A 38 -6.24 -10.78 4.77
N PRO A 39 -6.92 -10.40 5.86
CA PRO A 39 -6.46 -9.32 6.73
C PRO A 39 -5.03 -9.58 7.18
N ILE A 40 -4.18 -8.58 7.06
CA ILE A 40 -2.80 -8.61 7.55
C ILE A 40 -2.74 -7.96 8.94
N THR A 41 -1.87 -8.47 9.80
CA THR A 41 -1.65 -7.89 11.13
C THR A 41 -0.62 -6.76 11.10
N GLN A 42 -0.66 -5.91 12.12
CA GLN A 42 0.34 -4.85 12.33
C GLN A 42 1.76 -5.43 12.46
N GLU A 43 1.92 -6.52 13.22
CA GLU A 43 3.20 -7.21 13.41
C GLU A 43 3.76 -7.76 12.09
N GLU A 44 2.89 -8.31 11.23
CA GLU A 44 3.31 -8.73 9.90
C GLU A 44 3.82 -7.56 9.06
N LEU A 45 3.15 -6.40 9.10
CA LEU A 45 3.58 -5.23 8.35
C LEU A 45 4.96 -4.72 8.81
N GLU A 46 5.18 -4.61 10.12
CA GLU A 46 6.46 -4.21 10.69
C GLU A 46 7.58 -5.19 10.32
N LYS A 47 7.33 -6.51 10.42
CA LYS A 47 8.27 -7.56 9.99
C LYS A 47 8.58 -7.54 8.49
N ASN A 48 7.74 -6.90 7.68
CA ASN A 48 7.96 -6.73 6.25
C ASN A 48 8.47 -5.32 5.89
N GLY A 49 8.95 -4.56 6.88
CA GLY A 49 9.63 -3.28 6.67
C GLY A 49 8.70 -2.10 6.38
N PHE A 50 7.40 -2.22 6.68
CA PHE A 50 6.50 -1.08 6.63
C PHE A 50 6.76 -0.16 7.83
N TYR A 51 6.76 1.14 7.55
CA TYR A 51 6.90 2.19 8.55
C TYR A 51 5.54 2.51 9.17
N LYS A 52 5.51 2.64 10.49
CA LYS A 52 4.32 2.98 11.27
C LYS A 52 4.19 4.48 11.50
N TYR A 53 2.98 5.00 11.34
CA TYR A 53 2.60 6.38 11.63
C TYR A 53 1.27 6.38 12.40
N SER A 54 1.24 6.94 13.59
CA SER A 54 0.07 6.90 14.47
C SER A 54 -0.48 8.30 14.74
N TYR A 55 -1.80 8.40 14.84
CA TYR A 55 -2.50 9.59 15.30
C TYR A 55 -3.80 9.21 16.01
N THR A 56 -4.35 10.14 16.76
CA THR A 56 -5.62 9.96 17.47
C THR A 56 -6.55 11.12 17.14
N VAL A 57 -7.81 10.81 16.91
CA VAL A 57 -8.86 11.80 16.64
C VAL A 57 -9.88 11.72 17.77
N ILE A 58 -10.29 12.87 18.29
CA ILE A 58 -11.42 12.98 19.22
C ILE A 58 -12.64 13.34 18.37
N LEU A 59 -13.67 12.49 18.40
CA LEU A 59 -14.97 12.81 17.84
C LEU A 59 -15.88 13.32 18.97
N ASP A 60 -16.35 14.55 18.80
CA ASP A 60 -17.39 15.16 19.64
C ASP A 60 -18.75 15.00 18.93
N ASP A 61 -19.80 14.61 19.67
CA ASP A 61 -21.19 14.62 19.19
C ASP A 61 -21.70 16.08 19.23
N GLU A 62 -21.40 16.86 18.19
CA GLU A 62 -21.78 18.29 18.10
C GLU A 62 -23.32 18.52 18.17
N ASP A 63 -24.12 17.46 18.02
CA ASP A 63 -25.58 17.54 17.90
C ASP A 63 -26.34 17.34 19.23
N LYS A 64 -25.67 17.14 20.38
CA LYS A 64 -26.36 16.95 21.67
C LYS A 64 -25.97 17.95 22.74
N VAL A 65 -27.01 18.54 23.34
CA VAL A 65 -27.00 19.50 24.46
C VAL A 65 -26.42 18.90 25.76
N ASP A 66 -25.96 17.64 25.75
CA ASP A 66 -25.37 16.95 26.90
C ASP A 66 -24.00 16.36 26.54
N ASP A 67 -22.99 16.80 27.28
CA ASP A 67 -21.65 17.17 26.77
C ASP A 67 -20.58 16.08 26.99
N THR A 68 -20.88 14.79 26.75
CA THR A 68 -20.06 13.73 27.38
C THR A 68 -19.66 12.47 26.59
N ILE A 69 -20.02 12.27 25.33
CA ILE A 69 -19.46 11.12 24.59
C ILE A 69 -18.38 11.58 23.61
N ARG A 70 -17.17 11.78 24.17
CA ARG A 70 -15.95 11.92 23.38
C ARG A 70 -15.47 10.53 22.97
N CYS A 71 -15.54 10.19 21.69
CA CYS A 71 -14.95 8.96 21.19
C CYS A 71 -13.52 9.24 20.75
N LEU A 72 -12.54 8.67 21.46
CA LEU A 72 -11.14 8.69 21.03
C LEU A 72 -10.91 7.56 20.04
N ILE A 73 -10.65 7.89 18.78
CA ILE A 73 -10.30 6.93 17.74
C ILE A 73 -8.80 6.95 17.52
N LYS A 74 -8.17 5.79 17.62
CA LYS A 74 -6.77 5.60 17.29
C LYS A 74 -6.65 5.11 15.85
N TYR A 75 -5.76 5.74 15.10
CA TYR A 75 -5.39 5.33 13.76
C TYR A 75 -3.91 4.96 13.70
N ASP A 76 -3.62 3.77 13.20
CA ASP A 76 -2.26 3.31 12.93
C ASP A 76 -2.12 3.05 11.42
N MET A 77 -1.33 3.88 10.74
CA MET A 77 -0.97 3.71 9.35
C MET A 77 0.33 2.95 9.21
N TYR A 78 0.39 2.01 8.27
CA TYR A 78 1.62 1.35 7.86
C TYR A 78 1.84 1.57 6.37
N SER A 79 3.01 2.11 6.01
CA SER A 79 3.36 2.40 4.62
C SER A 79 4.75 1.91 4.24
N ASN A 80 4.96 1.56 2.97
CA ASN A 80 6.30 1.28 2.43
C ASN A 80 7.14 2.56 2.22
N VAL A 81 6.56 3.74 2.42
CA VAL A 81 7.23 5.03 2.28
C VAL A 81 8.00 5.35 3.55
N LYS A 82 9.29 5.65 3.42
CA LYS A 82 10.16 6.02 4.54
C LYS A 82 9.76 7.35 5.18
N PRO A 83 10.01 7.51 6.48
CA PRO A 83 9.69 8.74 7.19
C PRO A 83 10.65 9.88 6.82
N GLU A 84 10.15 11.09 6.92
CA GLU A 84 10.89 12.35 6.89
C GLU A 84 10.53 13.18 8.12
N LYS A 85 11.50 13.91 8.66
CA LYS A 85 11.27 14.83 9.78
C LYS A 85 10.98 16.22 9.22
N MET A 86 9.80 16.72 9.54
CA MET A 86 9.36 18.07 9.18
C MET A 86 10.08 19.13 10.02
N GLU A 87 10.04 20.39 9.57
CA GLU A 87 10.65 21.53 10.28
C GLU A 87 10.13 21.67 11.72
N ASN A 88 8.84 21.39 11.95
CA ASN A 88 8.22 21.39 13.28
C ASN A 88 8.58 20.17 14.15
N GLY A 89 9.43 19.27 13.65
CA GLY A 89 9.86 18.05 14.33
C GLY A 89 8.94 16.85 14.20
N LYS A 90 7.75 16.99 13.59
CA LYS A 90 6.83 15.87 13.33
C LYS A 90 7.44 14.91 12.31
N ILE A 91 7.23 13.62 12.53
CA ILE A 91 7.63 12.56 11.59
C ILE A 91 6.43 12.26 10.68
N CYS A 92 6.61 12.39 9.38
CA CYS A 92 5.60 12.05 8.37
C CYS A 92 6.19 11.16 7.29
N PRO A 93 5.38 10.54 6.42
CA PRO A 93 5.90 9.93 5.21
C PRO A 93 6.65 10.96 4.36
N THR A 94 7.68 10.53 3.64
CA THR A 94 8.35 11.35 2.61
C THR A 94 7.29 11.90 1.66
N GLN A 95 7.36 13.20 1.31
CA GLN A 95 6.43 13.81 0.36
C GLN A 95 6.68 13.25 -1.05
N LEU A 96 5.71 12.50 -1.58
CA LEU A 96 5.75 11.90 -2.91
C LEU A 96 4.68 12.47 -3.86
N TRP A 97 3.82 13.33 -3.35
CA TRP A 97 2.73 13.97 -4.06
C TRP A 97 2.75 15.48 -3.83
N ASN A 98 2.08 16.25 -4.70
CA ASN A 98 1.77 17.66 -4.50
C ASN A 98 2.90 18.47 -3.83
N PHE A 99 4.01 18.65 -4.54
CA PHE A 99 5.21 19.37 -4.11
C PHE A 99 5.00 20.90 -4.02
N TYR A 100 4.00 21.36 -3.26
CA TYR A 100 3.58 22.77 -3.23
C TYR A 100 4.63 23.71 -2.62
N SER A 101 5.45 23.20 -1.69
CA SER A 101 6.43 23.98 -0.93
C SER A 101 7.88 23.53 -1.11
N GLU A 102 8.14 22.58 -2.01
CA GLU A 102 9.46 21.95 -2.13
C GLU A 102 10.27 22.49 -3.31
N ASP A 103 11.58 22.64 -3.10
CA ASP A 103 12.48 23.03 -4.17
C ASP A 103 12.62 21.92 -5.24
N SER A 104 13.18 22.30 -6.40
CA SER A 104 13.34 21.38 -7.52
C SER A 104 14.29 20.21 -7.23
N ILE A 105 15.23 20.38 -6.29
CA ILE A 105 16.20 19.36 -5.89
C ILE A 105 15.50 18.29 -5.04
N LYS A 106 14.75 18.70 -4.02
CA LYS A 106 13.98 17.79 -3.16
C LYS A 106 12.87 17.10 -3.94
N LYS A 107 12.14 17.82 -4.80
CA LYS A 107 11.17 17.21 -5.72
C LYS A 107 11.78 16.11 -6.59
N ARG A 108 12.95 16.38 -7.20
CA ARG A 108 13.66 15.39 -8.02
C ARG A 108 14.09 14.18 -7.19
N LYS A 109 14.71 14.41 -6.02
CA LYS A 109 15.13 13.35 -5.10
C LYS A 109 13.96 12.43 -4.71
N ASN A 110 12.82 13.01 -4.35
CA ASN A 110 11.66 12.24 -3.92
C ASN A 110 10.99 11.50 -5.09
N THR A 111 11.00 12.10 -6.28
CA THR A 111 10.56 11.43 -7.51
C THR A 111 11.46 10.24 -7.86
N ASP A 112 12.78 10.41 -7.77
CA ASP A 112 13.75 9.33 -8.01
C ASP A 112 13.62 8.21 -6.97
N TYR A 113 13.32 8.56 -5.72
CA TYR A 113 13.00 7.60 -4.67
C TYR A 113 11.75 6.78 -5.00
N LEU A 114 10.63 7.43 -5.34
CA LEU A 114 9.41 6.73 -5.74
C LEU A 114 9.67 5.82 -6.94
N LYS A 115 10.43 6.29 -7.93
CA LYS A 115 10.73 5.52 -9.14
C LYS A 115 11.62 4.30 -8.88
N ASN A 116 12.75 4.52 -8.21
CA ASN A 116 13.83 3.53 -8.17
C ASN A 116 13.79 2.64 -6.92
N GLU A 117 13.40 3.19 -5.76
CA GLU A 117 13.34 2.42 -4.51
C GLU A 117 11.96 1.81 -4.28
N LEU A 118 10.89 2.55 -4.61
CA LEU A 118 9.51 2.07 -4.42
C LEU A 118 8.90 1.43 -5.68
N ASN A 119 9.63 1.40 -6.80
CA ASN A 119 9.16 0.87 -8.08
C ASN A 119 7.79 1.47 -8.49
N ASN A 120 7.67 2.78 -8.32
CA ASN A 120 6.50 3.61 -8.57
C ASN A 120 5.23 3.26 -7.77
N ARG A 121 5.37 2.59 -6.63
CA ARG A 121 4.23 2.08 -5.87
C ARG A 121 4.25 2.54 -4.42
N ILE A 122 3.14 3.14 -4.00
CA ILE A 122 2.84 3.49 -2.62
C ILE A 122 1.81 2.49 -2.12
N ILE A 123 2.06 1.87 -0.97
CA ILE A 123 1.11 0.95 -0.34
C ILE A 123 0.87 1.43 1.07
N THR A 124 -0.41 1.57 1.40
CA THR A 124 -0.82 2.05 2.72
C THR A 124 -1.84 1.12 3.33
N TYR A 125 -1.63 0.76 4.59
CA TYR A 125 -2.60 0.07 5.43
C TYR A 125 -3.04 1.01 6.53
N LEU A 126 -4.34 1.13 6.76
CA LEU A 126 -4.86 1.90 7.88
C LEU A 126 -5.60 0.99 8.85
N PHE A 127 -5.22 1.05 10.11
CA PHE A 127 -5.92 0.39 11.22
C PHE A 127 -6.69 1.44 12.00
N ARG A 128 -7.96 1.15 12.32
CA ARG A 128 -8.81 1.93 13.21
C ARG A 128 -9.06 1.11 14.47
N ASN A 129 -8.62 1.61 15.63
CA ASN A 129 -8.69 0.89 16.92
C ASN A 129 -8.18 -0.56 16.77
N ASP A 130 -6.99 -0.71 16.21
CA ASP A 130 -6.28 -1.98 15.98
C ASP A 130 -6.96 -2.96 14.99
N SER A 131 -8.07 -2.58 14.37
CA SER A 131 -8.72 -3.33 13.30
C SER A 131 -8.32 -2.79 11.93
N LEU A 132 -7.95 -3.67 10.99
CA LEU A 132 -7.63 -3.25 9.63
C LEU A 132 -8.87 -2.61 8.98
N PHE A 133 -8.76 -1.33 8.66
CA PHE A 133 -9.86 -0.52 8.16
C PHE A 133 -9.93 -0.56 6.63
N TYR A 134 -8.85 -0.15 5.97
CA TYR A 134 -8.69 -0.30 4.53
C TYR A 134 -7.21 -0.42 4.14
N LYS A 135 -7.00 -0.82 2.88
CA LYS A 135 -5.71 -0.80 2.19
C LYS A 135 -5.82 0.08 0.95
N ASP A 136 -4.82 0.90 0.71
CA ASP A 136 -4.62 1.66 -0.51
C ASP A 136 -3.34 1.20 -1.24
N ILE A 137 -3.41 1.16 -2.56
CA ILE A 137 -2.25 0.98 -3.45
C ILE A 137 -2.34 2.03 -4.54
N SER A 138 -1.46 3.03 -4.49
CA SER A 138 -1.32 4.01 -5.56
C SER A 138 -0.09 3.72 -6.41
N ILE A 139 -0.25 3.80 -7.74
CA ILE A 139 0.80 3.53 -8.71
C ILE A 139 0.92 4.68 -9.68
N GLU A 140 2.15 5.13 -9.87
CA GLU A 140 2.51 6.24 -10.76
C GLU A 140 3.19 5.71 -12.03
N PHE A 141 2.75 6.16 -13.21
CA PHE A 141 3.38 5.78 -14.47
C PHE A 141 4.28 6.89 -15.01
N PHE A 142 5.51 6.98 -14.50
CA PHE A 142 6.53 7.85 -15.08
C PHE A 142 6.96 7.44 -16.49
N ASP A 143 6.92 6.13 -16.77
CA ASP A 143 7.11 5.55 -18.10
C ASP A 143 6.16 4.35 -18.24
N LYS A 144 5.13 4.50 -19.10
CA LYS A 144 4.13 3.46 -19.34
C LYS A 144 4.74 2.18 -19.92
N THR A 145 5.91 2.25 -20.56
CA THR A 145 6.57 1.11 -21.19
C THR A 145 7.37 0.24 -20.21
N GLN A 146 7.71 0.79 -19.04
CA GLN A 146 8.50 0.10 -18.02
C GLN A 146 7.64 -0.46 -16.88
N ASN A 147 6.31 -0.37 -17.02
CA ASN A 147 5.42 -0.81 -15.96
C ASN A 147 5.39 -2.34 -15.86
N LYS A 148 5.82 -2.85 -14.69
CA LYS A 148 5.75 -4.28 -14.35
C LYS A 148 4.40 -4.69 -13.77
N MET A 149 3.47 -3.76 -13.59
CA MET A 149 2.18 -4.02 -12.96
C MET A 149 1.12 -4.45 -13.97
N PRO A 150 0.13 -5.26 -13.53
CA PRO A 150 -1.04 -5.56 -14.33
C PRO A 150 -1.76 -4.27 -14.74
N ASP A 151 -2.23 -4.24 -15.97
CA ASP A 151 -3.05 -3.14 -16.45
C ASP A 151 -4.47 -3.28 -15.89
N LEU A 152 -4.83 -2.43 -14.92
CA LEU A 152 -6.11 -2.45 -14.20
C LEU A 152 -6.97 -1.23 -14.56
N THR A 153 -6.84 -0.72 -15.79
CA THR A 153 -7.47 0.52 -16.28
C THR A 153 -8.84 0.32 -16.95
N SER A 154 -9.45 -0.86 -16.84
CA SER A 154 -10.83 -1.06 -17.29
C SER A 154 -11.49 -2.23 -16.59
N ARG A 155 -12.82 -2.24 -16.56
CA ARG A 155 -13.60 -3.32 -15.92
C ARG A 155 -13.22 -4.69 -16.47
N LYS A 156 -13.09 -4.82 -17.79
CA LYS A 156 -12.71 -6.07 -18.45
C LYS A 156 -11.31 -6.52 -18.04
N LYS A 157 -10.34 -5.61 -17.99
CA LYS A 157 -8.95 -5.94 -17.62
C LYS A 157 -8.87 -6.38 -16.14
N ILE A 158 -9.59 -5.68 -15.26
CA ILE A 158 -9.68 -6.02 -13.83
C ILE A 158 -10.26 -7.43 -13.64
N ILE A 159 -11.43 -7.72 -14.22
CA ILE A 159 -12.06 -9.04 -14.12
C ILE A 159 -11.14 -10.14 -14.66
N ASN A 160 -10.52 -9.94 -15.83
CA ASN A 160 -9.61 -10.90 -16.42
C ASN A 160 -8.38 -11.17 -15.53
N TYR A 161 -7.82 -10.13 -14.93
CA TYR A 161 -6.68 -10.27 -14.02
C TYR A 161 -7.03 -11.13 -12.80
N TYR A 162 -8.11 -10.80 -12.10
CA TYR A 162 -8.51 -11.53 -10.88
C TYR A 162 -8.93 -12.98 -11.18
N ASN A 163 -9.64 -13.21 -12.29
CA ASN A 163 -9.92 -14.58 -12.77
C ASN A 163 -8.63 -15.36 -13.07
N GLY A 164 -7.63 -14.71 -13.69
CA GLY A 164 -6.34 -15.32 -14.02
C GLY A 164 -5.54 -15.75 -12.79
N ILE A 165 -5.60 -14.98 -11.71
CA ILE A 165 -4.98 -15.34 -10.42
C ILE A 165 -5.90 -16.16 -9.51
N LYS A 166 -7.08 -16.57 -10.00
CA LYS A 166 -8.06 -17.41 -9.31
C LYS A 166 -8.56 -16.81 -7.99
N VAL A 167 -8.78 -15.49 -7.98
CA VAL A 167 -9.41 -14.77 -6.86
C VAL A 167 -10.85 -14.44 -7.25
N SER A 168 -11.79 -14.68 -6.33
CA SER A 168 -13.20 -14.37 -6.55
C SER A 168 -13.38 -12.88 -6.83
N ILE A 169 -14.10 -12.54 -7.89
CA ILE A 169 -14.40 -11.16 -8.26
C ILE A 169 -15.81 -11.03 -8.80
N GLU A 170 -16.58 -10.11 -8.24
CA GLU A 170 -17.91 -9.78 -8.70
C GLU A 170 -18.08 -8.27 -8.78
N PRO A 171 -18.65 -7.72 -9.87
CA PRO A 171 -18.99 -6.30 -9.89
C PRO A 171 -20.03 -5.97 -8.83
N LEU A 172 -19.81 -4.89 -8.07
CA LEU A 172 -20.77 -4.43 -7.07
C LEU A 172 -22.05 -3.90 -7.72
N ILE A 173 -21.91 -3.26 -8.90
CA ILE A 173 -23.01 -2.85 -9.76
C ILE A 173 -22.89 -3.62 -11.08
N LYS A 174 -23.84 -4.54 -11.30
CA LYS A 174 -23.82 -5.46 -12.44
C LYS A 174 -23.99 -4.73 -13.78
N ASP A 175 -24.88 -3.75 -13.82
CA ASP A 175 -25.28 -3.06 -15.04
C ASP A 175 -24.49 -1.77 -15.33
N ALA A 176 -23.48 -1.46 -14.50
CA ALA A 176 -22.65 -0.28 -14.72
C ALA A 176 -21.81 -0.43 -16.00
N LYS A 177 -21.86 0.58 -16.87
CA LYS A 177 -21.11 0.63 -18.13
C LYS A 177 -19.69 1.15 -17.93
N GLU A 178 -18.76 0.74 -18.78
CA GLU A 178 -17.39 1.26 -18.77
C GLU A 178 -17.38 2.80 -18.81
N GLY A 179 -16.55 3.43 -17.97
CA GLY A 179 -16.49 4.88 -17.82
C GLY A 179 -17.52 5.49 -16.85
N GLU A 180 -18.50 4.72 -16.36
CA GLU A 180 -19.37 5.19 -15.28
C GLU A 180 -18.62 5.18 -13.94
N LYS A 181 -18.91 6.19 -13.09
CA LYS A 181 -18.28 6.41 -11.77
C LYS A 181 -18.17 5.16 -10.90
N TYR A 182 -19.09 4.22 -11.06
CA TYR A 182 -19.20 3.02 -10.22
C TYR A 182 -18.86 1.72 -10.95
N ALA A 183 -18.48 1.78 -12.22
CA ALA A 183 -18.14 0.60 -13.02
C ALA A 183 -16.88 -0.13 -12.53
N THR A 184 -16.08 0.56 -11.73
CA THR A 184 -14.80 0.11 -11.15
C THR A 184 -14.92 -0.37 -9.71
N GLN A 185 -16.13 -0.66 -9.23
CA GLN A 185 -16.37 -1.22 -7.89
C GLN A 185 -16.67 -2.71 -7.95
N PHE A 186 -15.99 -3.48 -7.12
CA PHE A 186 -16.05 -4.94 -7.08
C PHE A 186 -16.09 -5.45 -5.64
N LEU A 187 -16.66 -6.63 -5.46
CA LEU A 187 -16.35 -7.51 -4.35
C LEU A 187 -15.22 -8.43 -4.81
N ILE A 188 -14.04 -8.28 -4.21
CA ILE A 188 -12.89 -9.13 -4.50
C ILE A 188 -12.58 -9.90 -3.23
N ASP A 189 -12.73 -11.23 -3.30
CA ASP A 189 -12.65 -12.11 -2.14
C ASP A 189 -13.55 -11.64 -0.97
N ASN A 190 -14.76 -11.19 -1.30
CA ASN A 190 -15.76 -10.60 -0.40
C ASN A 190 -15.42 -9.23 0.19
N TYR A 191 -14.29 -8.61 -0.19
CA TYR A 191 -13.95 -7.25 0.22
C TYR A 191 -14.36 -6.23 -0.84
N LYS A 192 -15.02 -5.15 -0.40
CA LYS A 192 -15.38 -4.03 -1.27
C LYS A 192 -14.10 -3.36 -1.75
N THR A 193 -13.87 -3.40 -3.06
CA THR A 193 -12.68 -2.83 -3.70
C THR A 193 -13.10 -1.85 -4.79
N ARG A 194 -12.45 -0.69 -4.84
CA ARG A 194 -12.66 0.34 -5.86
C ARG A 194 -11.34 0.63 -6.57
N PHE A 195 -11.41 0.71 -7.89
CA PHE A 195 -10.30 1.16 -8.73
C PHE A 195 -10.57 2.59 -9.20
N PHE A 196 -9.59 3.46 -9.02
CA PHE A 196 -9.54 4.76 -9.66
C PHE A 196 -8.40 4.73 -10.67
N TYR A 197 -8.67 5.19 -11.89
CA TYR A 197 -7.64 5.36 -12.89
C TYR A 197 -7.93 6.64 -13.66
N SER A 198 -6.87 7.34 -14.05
CA SER A 198 -6.98 8.55 -14.85
C SER A 198 -6.14 8.40 -16.10
N ASP A 199 -6.79 8.37 -17.27
CA ASP A 199 -6.09 8.35 -18.56
C ASP A 199 -5.20 9.59 -18.75
N THR A 200 -5.56 10.71 -18.11
CA THR A 200 -4.84 11.98 -18.17
C THR A 200 -3.68 12.06 -17.18
N LYS A 201 -3.86 11.62 -15.93
CA LYS A 201 -2.80 11.69 -14.90
C LYS A 201 -1.80 10.54 -14.95
N SER A 202 -2.08 9.49 -15.74
CA SER A 202 -1.19 8.31 -15.85
C SER A 202 -0.86 7.72 -14.48
N ASP A 203 -1.87 7.64 -13.63
CA ASP A 203 -1.84 6.97 -12.33
C ASP A 203 -3.05 6.05 -12.20
N TYR A 204 -2.93 5.08 -11.30
CA TYR A 204 -4.08 4.34 -10.83
C TYR A 204 -3.97 4.01 -9.35
N GLU A 205 -5.12 3.85 -8.71
CA GLU A 205 -5.23 3.67 -7.28
C GLU A 205 -6.27 2.59 -6.98
N ILE A 206 -5.95 1.71 -6.01
CA ILE A 206 -6.83 0.62 -5.59
C ILE A 206 -7.11 0.76 -4.11
N PHE A 207 -8.38 0.88 -3.76
CA PHE A 207 -8.85 0.90 -2.39
C PHE A 207 -9.60 -0.38 -2.06
N THR A 208 -9.20 -1.07 -1.00
CA THR A 208 -9.89 -2.25 -0.48
C THR A 208 -10.34 -1.99 0.95
N ASN A 209 -11.65 -2.03 1.20
CA ASN A 209 -12.24 -1.85 2.52
C ASN A 209 -12.38 -3.22 3.21
N TYR A 210 -11.83 -3.32 4.41
CA TYR A 210 -11.94 -4.51 5.26
C TYR A 210 -13.10 -4.41 6.26
N LEU A 211 -13.62 -3.20 6.50
CA LEU A 211 -14.88 -2.98 7.23
C LEU A 211 -16.02 -2.67 6.24
N MET A 212 -17.18 -3.30 6.42
CA MET A 212 -18.30 -3.22 5.45
C MET A 212 -18.97 -1.85 5.34
N SER A 213 -18.87 -1.01 6.38
CA SER A 213 -19.55 0.28 6.49
C SER A 213 -18.84 1.45 5.80
N SER A 214 -17.56 1.33 5.45
CA SER A 214 -16.77 2.54 5.18
C SER A 214 -16.80 3.04 3.73
N THR A 215 -16.85 4.36 3.62
CA THR A 215 -16.50 5.12 2.42
C THR A 215 -15.01 5.50 2.52
N SER A 216 -14.21 5.12 1.53
CA SER A 216 -12.78 5.41 1.50
C SER A 216 -12.51 6.73 0.78
N TYR A 217 -11.63 7.55 1.36
CA TYR A 217 -11.09 8.75 0.73
C TYR A 217 -9.66 8.48 0.20
N PRO A 218 -9.28 9.06 -0.95
CA PRO A 218 -7.90 9.01 -1.43
C PRO A 218 -6.95 9.74 -0.48
N ILE A 219 -6.30 9.00 0.41
CA ILE A 219 -5.32 9.57 1.34
C ILE A 219 -4.00 9.95 0.68
N LYS A 220 -3.82 9.61 -0.61
CA LYS A 220 -2.64 10.00 -1.35
C LYS A 220 -2.41 11.51 -1.29
N GLU A 221 -3.49 12.27 -1.49
CA GLU A 221 -3.47 13.73 -1.45
C GLU A 221 -3.27 14.29 -0.05
N ASP A 222 -3.67 13.57 1.00
CA ASP A 222 -3.50 14.05 2.36
C ASP A 222 -2.10 13.73 2.89
N TRP A 223 -1.67 12.47 2.84
CA TRP A 223 -0.50 11.97 3.60
C TRP A 223 0.82 12.05 2.85
N TYR A 224 0.78 11.98 1.51
CA TYR A 224 2.00 12.02 0.70
C TYR A 224 2.22 13.40 0.08
N SER A 225 1.37 14.38 0.37
CA SER A 225 1.51 15.78 -0.07
C SER A 225 2.38 16.66 0.84
N GLY A 226 3.07 16.08 1.83
CA GLY A 226 3.86 16.86 2.78
C GLY A 226 3.02 17.57 3.84
N TYR A 227 1.77 17.15 4.01
CA TYR A 227 0.93 17.53 5.13
C TYR A 227 0.48 16.23 5.81
N ILE A 228 0.20 16.27 7.12
CA ILE A 228 -0.63 15.23 7.73
C ILE A 228 -1.85 15.99 8.20
N TYR A 229 -2.86 16.04 7.34
CA TYR A 229 -4.21 16.27 7.83
C TYR A 229 -4.60 15.02 8.63
N GLU A 230 -5.07 15.22 9.85
CA GLU A 230 -5.73 14.14 10.59
C GLU A 230 -6.98 13.80 9.79
N VAL A 231 -6.93 12.72 9.01
CA VAL A 231 -8.03 12.36 8.12
C VAL A 231 -9.16 11.81 8.97
N TYR A 232 -10.28 12.53 8.95
CA TYR A 232 -11.55 12.12 9.55
C TYR A 232 -12.27 11.18 8.59
N TYR A 233 -12.69 10.03 9.10
CA TYR A 233 -13.56 9.11 8.35
C TYR A 233 -14.93 9.16 8.99
N PHE A 234 -15.89 9.79 8.30
CA PHE A 234 -17.30 9.71 8.66
C PHE A 234 -17.82 8.31 8.28
N ASP A 235 -18.42 7.61 9.25
CA ASP A 235 -19.18 6.38 8.99
C ASP A 235 -20.59 6.73 8.48
#